data_AF-A0A7K1SRG9-F1
#
_entry.id   AF-A0A7K1SRG9-F1
#
_cell.length_a   1.000
_cell.length_b   1.000
_cell.length_c   1.000
_cell.angle_alpha   90.00
_cell.angle_beta   90.00
_cell.angle_gamma   90.00
#
_symmetry.space_group_name_H-M   'P 1'
#
loop_
_entity.id
_entity.type
_entity.pdbx_description
1 polymer ?
#
loop_
_entity_poly.entity_id
_entity_poly.type
_entity_poly.pdbx_seq_one_letter_code
_entity_poly.pdbx_strand_id
1 'polypeptide(L)'
;MAKQLFKKRPVDSFDTQTVLYLTGYSNYSRVHLLSGQVVVSSHSLKWFEHRWPSFLRTNKQALVNPAFVSQIKPARYTQSTSYVIMQDQAQVAISRRRVNRIQKQFRQL
;
A
#
# COMPACT_ATOMS: atom_id res chain seq x y z
N MET A 1 -0.11 -20.97 -40.13
CA MET A 1 0.68 -20.87 -38.89
C MET A 1 0.09 -19.78 -38.02
N ALA A 2 -0.63 -20.13 -36.95
CA ALA A 2 -1.23 -19.15 -36.05
C ALA A 2 -0.14 -18.60 -35.12
N LYS A 3 0.14 -17.29 -35.20
CA LYS A 3 0.98 -16.59 -34.22
C LYS A 3 0.24 -16.64 -32.88
N GLN A 4 0.77 -17.41 -31.93
CA GLN A 4 0.32 -17.41 -30.55
C GLN A 4 0.58 -16.01 -29.97
N LEU A 5 -0.44 -15.16 -30.00
CA LEU A 5 -0.41 -13.86 -29.35
C LEU A 5 -0.21 -14.12 -27.86
N PHE A 6 0.97 -13.81 -27.34
CA PHE A 6 1.20 -13.75 -25.90
C PHE A 6 0.09 -12.89 -25.31
N LYS A 7 -0.82 -13.49 -24.52
CA LYS A 7 -1.81 -12.74 -23.74
C LYS A 7 -1.01 -11.72 -22.93
N LYS A 8 -1.02 -10.45 -23.35
CA LYS A 8 -0.56 -9.34 -22.53
C LYS A 8 -1.32 -9.46 -21.22
N ARG A 9 -0.67 -9.94 -20.16
CA ARG A 9 -1.22 -9.82 -18.81
C ARG A 9 -1.51 -8.33 -18.65
N PRO A 10 -2.71 -7.92 -18.23
CA PRO A 10 -2.94 -6.52 -17.92
C PRO A 10 -1.82 -6.13 -16.95
N VAL A 11 -1.07 -5.08 -17.29
CA VAL A 11 0.09 -4.61 -16.52
C VAL A 11 -0.29 -4.32 -15.06
N ASP A 12 -1.60 -4.20 -14.79
CA ASP A 12 -2.20 -3.86 -13.50
C ASP A 12 -2.86 -5.04 -12.75
N SER A 13 -2.71 -6.29 -13.21
CA SER A 13 -3.17 -7.47 -12.46
C SER A 13 -2.13 -7.89 -11.43
N PHE A 14 -2.08 -7.20 -10.29
CA PHE A 14 -1.23 -7.58 -9.16
C PHE A 14 -1.90 -8.63 -8.27
N ASP A 15 -1.14 -9.63 -7.83
CA ASP A 15 -1.54 -10.51 -6.74
C ASP A 15 -1.34 -9.77 -5.40
N THR A 16 -2.42 -9.52 -4.66
CA THR A 16 -2.38 -8.79 -3.39
C THR A 16 -1.56 -9.52 -2.33
N GLN A 17 -1.36 -10.83 -2.45
CA GLN A 17 -0.49 -11.62 -1.57
C GLN A 17 1.01 -11.37 -1.83
N THR A 18 1.35 -10.56 -2.83
CA THR A 18 2.74 -10.19 -3.13
C THR A 18 3.00 -8.69 -2.99
N VAL A 19 1.97 -7.89 -2.69
CA VAL A 19 2.05 -6.43 -2.62
C VAL A 19 2.16 -5.98 -1.16
N LEU A 20 3.24 -5.31 -0.78
CA LEU A 20 3.41 -4.77 0.59
C LEU A 20 2.64 -3.46 0.75
N TYR A 21 2.90 -2.51 -0.14
CA TYR A 21 2.30 -1.19 -0.09
C TYR A 21 2.41 -0.49 -1.44
N LEU A 22 1.69 0.60 -1.56
CA LEU A 22 1.71 1.49 -2.71
C LEU A 22 2.01 2.90 -2.26
N THR A 23 2.80 3.61 -3.07
CA THR A 23 3.04 5.04 -2.90
C THR A 23 2.56 5.85 -4.09
N GLY A 24 2.01 7.03 -3.84
CA GLY A 24 1.54 7.93 -4.88
C GLY A 24 2.70 8.70 -5.52
N TYR A 25 2.64 8.85 -6.84
CA TYR A 25 3.58 9.63 -7.63
C TYR A 25 2.81 10.41 -8.71
N SER A 26 2.38 11.63 -8.39
CA SER A 26 1.47 12.41 -9.23
C SER A 26 0.18 11.61 -9.53
N ASN A 27 -0.13 11.34 -10.80
CA ASN A 27 -1.27 10.53 -11.23
C ASN A 27 -0.98 9.02 -11.28
N TYR A 28 0.25 8.62 -10.98
CA TYR A 28 0.69 7.23 -10.98
C TYR A 28 0.80 6.70 -9.55
N SER A 29 0.89 5.37 -9.43
CA SER A 29 1.25 4.70 -8.18
C SER A 29 2.47 3.82 -8.40
N ARG A 30 3.34 3.76 -7.39
CA ARG A 30 4.40 2.75 -7.29
C ARG A 30 3.89 1.61 -6.42
N VAL A 31 3.92 0.40 -6.93
CA VAL A 31 3.54 -0.84 -6.24
C VAL A 31 4.81 -1.52 -5.78
N HIS A 32 4.97 -1.68 -4.47
CA HIS A 32 6.15 -2.29 -3.84
C HIS A 32 5.84 -3.76 -3.54
N LEU A 33 6.59 -4.66 -4.17
CA LEU A 33 6.35 -6.10 -4.12
C LEU A 33 7.29 -6.81 -3.14
N LEU A 34 6.89 -8.01 -2.68
CA LEU A 34 7.65 -8.86 -1.76
C LEU A 34 9.04 -9.22 -2.30
N SER A 35 9.17 -9.29 -3.63
CA SER A 35 10.45 -9.51 -4.30
C SER A 35 11.43 -8.33 -4.19
N GLY A 36 11.01 -7.18 -3.64
CA GLY A 36 11.75 -5.92 -3.69
C GLY A 36 11.56 -5.14 -5.00
N GLN A 37 10.84 -5.70 -5.98
CA GLN A 37 10.53 -5.00 -7.21
C GLN A 37 9.53 -3.86 -6.96
N VAL A 38 9.75 -2.72 -7.64
CA VAL A 38 8.81 -1.60 -7.67
C VAL A 38 8.26 -1.45 -9.08
N VAL A 39 6.94 -1.56 -9.22
CA VAL A 39 6.24 -1.41 -10.50
C VAL A 39 5.46 -0.11 -10.52
N VAL A 40 5.53 0.64 -11.63
CA VAL A 40 4.71 1.84 -11.81
C VAL A 40 3.40 1.45 -12.48
N SER A 41 2.27 1.81 -11.87
CA SER A 41 0.93 1.70 -12.45
C SER A 41 0.38 3.08 -12.77
N SER A 42 -0.37 3.16 -13.87
CA SER A 42 -1.13 4.36 -14.29
C SER A 42 -2.36 4.62 -13.42
N HIS A 43 -2.74 3.67 -12.56
CA HIS A 43 -3.84 3.85 -11.64
C HIS A 43 -3.43 4.63 -10.40
N SER A 44 -4.32 5.50 -9.94
CA SER A 44 -4.14 6.25 -8.69
C SER A 44 -4.33 5.34 -7.48
N LEU A 45 -3.78 5.74 -6.34
CA LEU A 45 -4.03 5.07 -5.07
C LEU A 45 -5.53 5.02 -4.70
N LYS A 46 -6.35 5.99 -5.15
CA LYS A 46 -7.81 5.95 -4.94
C LYS A 46 -8.43 4.77 -5.69
N TRP A 47 -7.98 4.51 -6.92
CA TRP A 47 -8.44 3.36 -7.69
C TRP A 47 -8.09 2.04 -6.98
N PHE A 48 -6.84 1.91 -6.51
CA PHE A 48 -6.43 0.73 -5.74
C PHE A 48 -7.17 0.57 -4.42
N GLU A 49 -7.45 1.65 -3.70
CA GLU A 49 -8.23 1.63 -2.45
C GLU A 49 -9.66 1.10 -2.66
N HIS A 50 -10.29 1.36 -3.82
CA HIS A 50 -11.59 0.78 -4.16
C HIS A 50 -11.46 -0.69 -4.57
N ARG A 51 -10.39 -1.05 -5.30
CA ARG A 51 -10.17 -2.41 -5.78
C ARG A 51 -9.73 -3.37 -4.66
N TRP A 52 -9.01 -2.88 -3.66
CA TRP A 52 -8.44 -3.63 -2.55
C TRP A 52 -8.91 -3.05 -1.21
N PRO A 53 -10.18 -3.29 -0.82
CA PRO A 53 -10.77 -2.69 0.37
C PRO A 53 -10.12 -3.14 1.69
N SER A 54 -9.37 -4.25 1.68
CA SER A 54 -8.59 -4.71 2.82
C SER A 54 -7.32 -3.88 3.06
N PHE A 55 -6.86 -3.10 2.08
CA PHE A 55 -5.69 -2.26 2.24
C PHE A 55 -6.01 -1.01 3.06
N LEU A 56 -5.06 -0.58 3.88
CA LEU A 56 -5.21 0.55 4.79
C LEU A 56 -4.60 1.81 4.17
N ARG A 57 -5.43 2.81 3.90
CA ARG A 57 -4.94 4.09 3.38
C ARG A 57 -4.37 4.94 4.53
N THR A 58 -3.05 4.92 4.71
CA THR A 58 -2.35 5.57 5.84
C THR A 58 -2.25 7.09 5.71
N ASN A 59 -2.03 7.57 4.49
CA ASN A 59 -1.97 8.99 4.17
C ASN A 59 -2.37 9.24 2.70
N LYS A 60 -2.33 10.50 2.24
CA LYS A 60 -2.70 10.85 0.86
C LYS A 60 -1.79 10.22 -0.20
N GLN A 61 -0.53 9.92 0.15
CA GLN A 61 0.49 9.32 -0.71
C GLN A 61 0.78 7.84 -0.41
N ALA A 62 0.05 7.15 0.46
CA ALA A 62 0.33 5.76 0.76
C ALA A 62 -0.91 4.92 1.09
N LEU A 63 -0.88 3.67 0.61
CA LEU A 63 -1.87 2.60 0.84
C LEU A 63 -1.08 1.34 1.21
N VAL A 64 -1.30 0.78 2.39
CA VAL A 64 -0.51 -0.36 2.92
C VAL A 64 -1.35 -1.63 2.97
N ASN A 65 -0.72 -2.77 2.68
CA ASN A 65 -1.30 -4.07 2.93
C ASN A 65 -1.09 -4.44 4.40
N PRO A 66 -2.16 -4.58 5.21
CA PRO A 66 -2.00 -4.91 6.63
C PRO A 66 -1.36 -6.28 6.86
N ALA A 67 -1.47 -7.23 5.92
CA ALA A 67 -0.87 -8.56 6.04
C ALA A 67 0.67 -8.53 6.12
N PHE A 68 1.29 -7.43 5.67
CA PHE A 68 2.74 -7.24 5.65
C PHE A 68 3.22 -6.14 6.60
N VAL A 69 2.38 -5.75 7.55
CA VAL A 69 2.75 -4.80 8.60
C VAL A 69 3.45 -5.54 9.73
N SER A 70 4.68 -5.12 10.04
CA SER A 70 5.44 -5.63 11.18
C SER A 70 5.02 -4.96 12.48
N GLN A 71 4.84 -3.63 12.47
CA GLN A 71 4.52 -2.87 13.68
C GLN A 71 3.80 -1.56 13.37
N ILE A 72 2.94 -1.09 14.27
CA ILE A 72 2.49 0.30 14.31
C ILE A 72 3.23 1.05 15.41
N LYS A 73 3.89 2.16 15.06
CA LYS A 73 4.57 3.06 15.99
C LYS A 73 3.74 4.35 16.17
N PRO A 74 2.86 4.41 17.18
CA PRO A 74 2.12 5.62 17.46
C PRO A 74 3.03 6.74 17.94
N ALA A 75 2.70 7.96 17.56
CA ALA A 75 3.33 9.16 18.06
C ALA A 75 3.09 9.31 19.56
N ARG A 76 4.13 9.66 20.32
CA ARG A 76 4.02 9.96 21.76
C ARG A 76 3.38 11.32 22.03
N TYR A 77 3.56 12.26 21.10
CA TYR A 77 3.05 13.64 21.19
C TYR A 77 2.23 13.99 19.96
N THR A 78 1.30 14.94 20.09
CA THR A 78 0.39 15.37 19.02
C THR A 78 1.09 15.96 17.79
N GLN A 79 2.30 16.49 17.98
CA GLN A 79 3.14 17.05 16.91
C GLN A 79 4.00 16.00 16.20
N SER A 80 4.17 14.82 16.82
CA SER A 80 4.98 13.75 16.24
C SER A 80 4.19 12.92 15.22
N THR A 81 4.90 12.31 14.28
CA THR A 81 4.30 11.47 13.24
C THR A 81 4.18 10.03 13.74
N SER A 82 3.03 9.41 13.51
CA SER A 82 2.86 7.97 13.72
C SER A 82 3.24 7.22 12.46
N TYR A 83 3.77 6.01 12.58
CA TYR A 83 4.25 5.21 11.45
C TYR A 83 3.65 3.80 11.46
N VAL A 84 3.47 3.27 10.27
CA VAL A 84 3.40 1.83 10.02
C VAL A 84 4.80 1.38 9.59
N ILE A 85 5.30 0.32 10.21
CA ILE A 85 6.54 -0.35 9.84
C ILE A 85 6.15 -1.60 9.06
N MET A 86 6.55 -1.63 7.79
CA MET A 86 6.32 -2.77 6.90
C MET A 86 7.38 -3.86 7.16
N GLN A 87 7.14 -5.09 6.70
CA GLN A 87 8.07 -6.21 6.89
C GLN A 87 9.47 -5.97 6.29
N ASP A 88 9.55 -5.20 5.19
CA ASP A 88 10.80 -4.76 4.55
C ASP A 88 11.46 -3.58 5.28
N GLN A 89 11.00 -3.27 6.50
CA GLN A 89 11.43 -2.15 7.33
C GLN A 89 11.08 -0.76 6.77
N ALA A 90 10.31 -0.67 5.69
CA ALA A 90 9.82 0.60 5.18
C ALA A 90 8.93 1.29 6.22
N GLN A 91 9.18 2.59 6.46
CA GLN A 91 8.39 3.39 7.38
C GLN A 91 7.36 4.22 6.61
N VAL A 92 6.09 3.90 6.77
CA VAL A 92 4.98 4.60 6.12
C VAL A 92 4.28 5.50 7.13
N ALA A 93 4.39 6.81 6.93
CA ALA A 93 3.76 7.79 7.82
C ALA A 93 2.23 7.66 7.82
N ILE A 94 1.61 7.85 8.98
CA ILE A 94 0.18 7.91 9.17
C ILE A 94 -0.23 9.37 9.31
N SER A 95 -1.21 9.82 8.51
CA SER A 95 -1.79 11.15 8.70
C SER A 95 -2.48 11.24 10.05
N ARG A 96 -2.27 12.34 10.80
CA ARG A 96 -2.87 12.58 12.13
C ARG A 96 -4.35 12.20 12.22
N ARG A 97 -5.18 12.67 11.28
CA ARG A 97 -6.63 12.37 11.20
C ARG A 97 -7.00 10.90 10.97
N ARG A 98 -6.04 10.04 10.62
CA ARG A 98 -6.22 8.61 10.33
C ARG A 98 -5.66 7.70 11.41
N VAL A 99 -4.88 8.22 12.37
CA VAL A 99 -4.23 7.42 13.42
C VAL A 99 -5.24 6.57 14.17
N ASN A 100 -6.30 7.17 14.72
CA ASN A 100 -7.32 6.46 15.49
C ASN A 100 -8.01 5.35 14.67
N ARG A 101 -8.35 5.65 13.41
CA ARG A 101 -9.00 4.69 12.50
C ARG A 101 -8.07 3.50 12.24
N ILE A 102 -6.80 3.75 11.92
CA ILE A 102 -5.84 2.70 11.58
C ILE A 102 -5.51 1.84 12.80
N GLN A 103 -5.30 2.46 13.97
CA GLN A 103 -5.11 1.71 15.21
C GLN A 103 -6.30 0.83 15.58
N LYS A 104 -7.53 1.26 15.26
CA LYS A 104 -8.73 0.47 15.47
C LYS A 104 -8.81 -0.69 14.48
N GLN A 105 -8.62 -0.42 13.19
CA GLN A 105 -8.63 -1.45 12.14
C GLN A 105 -7.55 -2.50 12.39
N PHE A 106 -6.35 -2.10 12.78
CA PHE A 106 -5.24 -3.04 13.02
C PHE A 106 -5.45 -3.90 14.26
N ARG A 107 -6.14 -3.41 15.30
CA ARG A 107 -6.48 -4.22 16.48
C ARG A 107 -7.57 -5.28 16.22
N GLN A 108 -8.26 -5.19 15.08
CA GLN A 108 -9.36 -6.07 14.70
C GLN A 108 -8.95 -7.11 13.64
N LEU A 109 -7.70 -7.06 13.18
CA LEU A 109 -7.09 -8.03 12.27
C LEU A 109 -6.29 -9.05 13.07
#